data_AF-A0A967BEP8-F1
#
_entry.id   AF-A0A967BEP8-F1
#
_cell.length_a   1.000
_cell.length_b   1.000
_cell.length_c   1.000
_cell.angle_alpha   90.00
_cell.angle_beta   90.00
_cell.angle_gamma   90.00
#
_symmetry.space_group_name_H-M   'P 1'
#
loop_
_entity.id
_entity.type
_entity.pdbx_description
1 polymer ?
#
loop_
_entity_poly.entity_id
_entity_poly.type
_entity_poly.pdbx_seq_one_letter_code
_entity_poly.pdbx_strand_id
1 'polypeptide(L)' 'MTAHHRDDIVIWPDGFHATVGEVRSGEFAHRSDDFEIVRLEETDRLRELGVMDGESEDD' A
#
# COMPACT_ATOMS: atom_id res chain seq x y z
N MET A 1 7.90 3.85 18.58
CA MET A 1 6.60 3.71 17.91
C MET A 1 6.68 4.52 16.63
N THR A 2 7.03 3.88 15.53
CA THR A 2 7.12 4.55 14.22
C THR A 2 5.71 4.93 13.81
N ALA A 3 5.38 6.22 13.88
CA ALA A 3 4.12 6.74 13.40
C ALA A 3 4.10 6.55 11.88
N HIS A 4 3.37 5.54 11.41
CA HIS A 4 3.05 5.41 9.98
C HIS A 4 2.40 6.71 9.51
N HIS A 5 2.91 7.25 8.42
CA HIS A 5 2.38 8.47 7.82
C HIS A 5 1.04 8.15 7.18
N ARG A 6 0.15 9.16 7.09
CA ARG A 6 -1.18 8.96 6.49
C ARG A 6 -1.09 8.58 5.01
N ASP A 7 0.00 9.00 4.38
CA ASP A 7 0.31 8.79 2.96
C ASP A 7 1.02 7.45 2.70
N ASP A 8 1.39 6.68 3.72
CA ASP A 8 1.94 5.34 3.51
C ASP A 8 0.88 4.45 2.82
N ILE A 9 1.34 3.49 2.03
CA ILE A 9 0.48 2.57 1.29
C ILE A 9 0.32 1.28 2.07
N VAL A 10 -0.93 0.84 2.20
CA VAL A 10 -1.33 -0.46 2.72
C VAL A 10 -1.56 -1.41 1.58
N ILE A 11 -0.96 -2.59 1.63
CA ILE A 11 -1.04 -3.62 0.59
C ILE A 11 -1.56 -4.91 1.21
N TRP A 12 -2.62 -5.45 0.61
CA TRP A 12 -3.23 -6.71 1.02
C TRP A 12 -2.66 -7.88 0.20
N PRO A 13 -2.75 -9.11 0.74
CA PRO A 13 -2.32 -10.33 0.04
C PRO A 13 -3.08 -10.58 -1.27
N ASP A 14 -4.27 -9.98 -1.44
CA ASP A 14 -5.06 -10.04 -2.68
C ASP A 14 -4.53 -9.09 -3.78
N GLY A 15 -3.43 -8.36 -3.53
CA GLY A 15 -2.85 -7.37 -4.46
C GLY A 15 -3.57 -6.02 -4.46
N PHE A 16 -4.60 -5.85 -3.62
CA PHE A 16 -5.25 -4.56 -3.43
C PHE A 16 -4.38 -3.64 -2.57
N HIS A 17 -4.36 -2.35 -2.89
CA HIS A 17 -3.70 -1.32 -2.11
C HIS A 17 -4.64 -0.19 -1.70
N ALA A 18 -4.33 0.51 -0.62
CA ALA A 18 -5.01 1.74 -0.19
C ALA A 18 -4.04 2.61 0.63
N THR A 19 -4.37 3.87 0.90
CA THR A 19 -3.55 4.68 1.81
C THR A 19 -3.87 4.36 3.28
N VAL A 20 -2.87 4.46 4.16
CA VAL A 20 -3.05 4.33 5.62
C VAL A 20 -4.12 5.30 6.12
N GLY A 21 -4.27 6.46 5.48
CA GLY A 21 -5.32 7.42 5.78
C GLY A 21 -6.73 6.92 5.60
N GLU A 22 -7.00 6.20 4.52
CA GLU A 22 -8.32 5.62 4.23
C GLU A 22 -8.59 4.43 5.17
N VAL A 23 -7.58 3.60 5.43
CA VAL A 23 -7.67 2.49 6.39
C VAL A 23 -7.98 3.01 7.80
N ARG A 24 -7.26 4.05 8.24
CA ARG A 24 -7.51 4.70 9.55
C ARG A 24 -8.83 5.45 9.61
N SER A 25 -9.35 5.95 8.50
CA SER A 25 -10.71 6.52 8.43
C SER A 25 -11.78 5.46 8.67
N GLY A 26 -11.43 4.17 8.63
CA GLY A 26 -12.36 3.06 8.84
C GLY A 26 -13.10 2.65 7.57
N GLU A 27 -12.74 3.20 6.40
CA GLU A 27 -13.33 2.81 5.11
C GLU A 27 -13.08 1.34 4.78
N PHE A 28 -12.00 0.78 5.33
CA PHE A 28 -11.60 -0.62 5.17
C PHE A 28 -11.76 -1.46 6.45
N ALA A 29 -12.51 -1.00 7.45
CA ALA A 29 -12.71 -1.74 8.70
C ALA A 29 -13.45 -3.09 8.54
N HIS A 30 -14.04 -3.35 7.37
CA HIS A 30 -14.64 -4.64 7.02
C HIS A 30 -13.62 -5.66 6.46
N ARG A 31 -12.40 -5.23 6.15
CA ARG A 31 -11.35 -6.10 5.61
C ARG A 31 -10.48 -6.69 6.71
N SER A 32 -9.71 -7.70 6.31
CA SER A 32 -8.68 -8.30 7.13
C SER A 32 -7.63 -7.26 7.53
N ASP A 33 -7.22 -7.29 8.80
CA ASP A 33 -6.08 -6.54 9.34
C ASP A 33 -4.72 -7.07 8.87
N ASP A 34 -4.73 -8.17 8.11
CA ASP A 34 -3.52 -8.74 7.50
C ASP A 34 -3.16 -7.95 6.24
N PHE A 35 -2.38 -6.90 6.47
CA PHE A 35 -1.85 -6.03 5.43
C PHE A 35 -0.44 -5.57 5.77
N GLU A 36 0.33 -5.27 4.73
CA GLU A 36 1.66 -4.68 4.86
C GLU A 36 1.58 -3.17 4.62
N ILE A 37 2.26 -2.38 5.47
CA ILE A 37 2.41 -0.94 5.27
C ILE A 37 3.76 -0.67 4.63
N VAL A 38 3.74 -0.19 3.39
CA VAL A 38 4.90 0.22 2.60
C VAL A 38 4.96 1.74 2.54
N ARG A 39 6.13 2.33 2.78
CA ARG A 39 6.28 3.78 2.68
C ARG A 39 6.28 4.23 1.22
N LEU A 40 5.77 5.45 0.97
CA LEU A 40 5.90 6.09 -0.35
C LEU A 40 7.35 6.26 -0.81
N GLU A 41 8.29 6.37 0.15
CA GLU A 41 9.73 6.44 -0.13
C GLU A 41 10.29 5.11 -0.67
N GLU A 42 9.62 3.99 -0.43
CA GLU A 42 10.00 2.66 -0.95
C GLU A 42 9.47 2.48 -2.39
N THR A 43 9.86 3.39 -3.28
CA THR A 43 9.40 3.41 -4.68
C THR A 43 9.74 2.12 -5.43
N ASP A 44 10.87 1.47 -5.11
CA ASP A 44 11.26 0.18 -5.70
C ASP A 44 10.27 -0.93 -5.34
N ARG A 45 9.94 -1.03 -4.04
CA ARG A 45 8.96 -1.99 -3.53
C ARG A 45 7.56 -1.73 -4.07
N LEU A 46 7.15 -0.46 -4.17
CA LEU A 46 5.87 -0.06 -4.75
C LEU A 46 5.80 -0.40 -6.25
N ARG A 47 6.91 -0.34 -6.97
CA ARG A 47 7.00 -0.79 -8.37
C ARG A 47 6.93 -2.30 -8.48
N GLU A 48 7.63 -3.05 -7.63
CA GLU A 48 7.57 -4.52 -7.60
C GLU A 48 6.15 -5.03 -7.29
N LEU A 49 5.42 -4.31 -6.45
CA LEU A 49 4.04 -4.64 -6.06
C LEU A 49 2.99 -4.13 -7.06
N GLY A 50 3.41 -3.51 -8.17
CA GLY A 50 2.49 -2.95 -9.17
C GLY A 50 1.61 -1.80 -8.65
N VAL A 51 2.02 -1.15 -7.55
CA VAL A 51 1.31 -0.01 -6.97
C VAL A 51 1.63 1.28 -7.71
N MET A 52 2.88 1.46 -8.12
CA MET A 52 3.22 2.49 -9.10
C MET A 52 3.07 1.87 -10.48
N ASP A 53 2.03 2.29 -11.20
CA ASP A 53 1.87 2.04 -12.63
C ASP A 53 3.06 2.69 -13.37
N GLY A 54 4.11 1.90 -13.53
CA GLY A 54 5.29 2.21 -14.29
C GLY A 54 5.46 1.11 -15.30
N GLU A 55 4.75 1.27 -16.41
CA GLU A 55 4.78 0.44 -17.63
C GLU A 55 6.03 -0.45 -17.70
N SER A 56 5.85 -1.73 -17.36
CA SER A 56 6.81 -2.78 -17.68
C SER A 56 6.22 -3.55 -18.84
N GLU A 57 6.26 -2.95 -20.03
CA GLU A 57 6.09 -3.68 -21.28
C GLU A 57 7.48 -4.23 -21.66
N ASP A 58 7.70 -5.47 -21.24
CA ASP A 58 8.44 -6.59 -21.86
C ASP A 58 9.59 -6.29 -22.85
N ASP A 59 10.70 -7.01 -22.64
CA ASP A 59 11.94 -7.11 -23.43
C ASP A 59 11.79 -7.20 -24.96
#